data_AF-A0A2V7L0V9-F1
#
_entry.id   AF-A0A2V7L0V9-F1
#
_cell.length_a   1.000
_cell.length_b   1.000
_cell.length_c   1.000
_cell.angle_alpha   90.00
_cell.angle_beta   90.00
_cell.angle_gamma   90.00
#
_symmetry.space_group_name_H-M   'P 1'
#
loop_
_entity.id
_entity.type
_entity.pdbx_description
1 polymer ?
#
loop_
_entity_poly.entity_id
_entity_poly.type
_entity_poly.pdbx_seq_one_letter_code
_entity_poly.pdbx_strand_id
1 'polypeptide(L)'
;MNATRETLATRLRTGPLSPREATQICRALLSAIEAAHARGVAHGAISPQTIVLEQGRAVLAADGAPQATDALAADLYAVATVLYEAVSGRPWSAGTAPAAADWSGVPRQLQRVLRRALSPAPEKRWQDAAAFQRALWVPRPQHPIWPALVVILIAAAIIAMAAFCKPLGLCWERTETPAPSGTR
;
A
#
# COMPACT_ATOMS: atom_id res chain seq x y z
N MET A 1 -38.32 6.43 -6.66
CA MET A 1 -36.90 6.60 -7.05
C MET A 1 -36.34 5.21 -7.34
N ASN A 2 -36.34 4.78 -8.61
CA ASN A 2 -35.81 3.48 -8.99
C ASN A 2 -34.29 3.49 -8.79
N ALA A 3 -33.78 2.63 -7.91
CA ALA A 3 -32.35 2.45 -7.75
C ALA A 3 -31.80 1.80 -9.03
N THR A 4 -31.11 2.57 -9.86
CA THR A 4 -30.57 2.09 -11.13
C THR A 4 -29.50 1.03 -10.86
N ARG A 5 -29.80 -0.21 -11.22
CA ARG A 5 -28.81 -1.31 -11.26
C ARG A 5 -27.90 -1.06 -12.46
N GLU A 6 -26.63 -0.72 -12.22
CA GLU A 6 -25.63 -0.56 -13.28
C GLU A 6 -24.38 -1.39 -12.99
N THR A 7 -23.61 -1.73 -14.02
CA THR A 7 -22.34 -2.45 -13.86
C THR A 7 -21.21 -1.49 -13.53
N LEU A 8 -20.17 -1.98 -12.86
CA LEU A 8 -18.96 -1.20 -12.61
C LEU A 8 -18.34 -0.70 -13.91
N ALA A 9 -18.35 -1.52 -14.97
CA ALA A 9 -17.91 -1.13 -16.30
C ALA A 9 -18.66 0.12 -16.82
N THR A 10 -19.98 0.18 -16.59
CA THR A 10 -20.78 1.34 -16.97
C THR A 10 -20.42 2.57 -16.15
N ARG A 11 -20.23 2.41 -14.83
CA ARG A 11 -19.78 3.50 -13.97
C ARG A 11 -18.41 4.04 -14.36
N LEU A 12 -17.46 3.19 -14.75
CA LEU A 12 -16.10 3.60 -15.12
C LEU A 12 -16.03 4.39 -16.44
N ARG A 13 -17.05 4.30 -17.30
CA ARG A 13 -17.15 5.19 -18.49
C ARG A 13 -17.27 6.67 -18.15
N THR A 14 -17.78 6.99 -16.95
CA THR A 14 -17.88 8.37 -16.46
C THR A 14 -16.57 8.89 -15.85
N GLY A 15 -15.55 8.03 -15.77
CA GLY A 15 -14.24 8.35 -15.22
C GLY A 15 -13.85 7.45 -14.03
N PRO A 16 -12.58 7.56 -13.57
CA PRO A 16 -12.09 6.80 -12.43
C PRO A 16 -12.87 7.11 -11.16
N LEU A 17 -12.95 6.12 -10.28
CA LEU A 17 -13.53 6.24 -8.95
C LEU A 17 -12.59 6.99 -8.01
N SER A 18 -13.18 7.67 -7.03
CA SER A 18 -12.38 8.18 -5.92
C SER A 18 -11.73 7.01 -5.15
N PRO A 19 -10.57 7.23 -4.52
CA PRO A 19 -9.94 6.19 -3.69
C PRO A 19 -10.87 5.60 -2.65
N ARG A 20 -11.80 6.41 -2.11
CA ARG A 20 -12.78 5.97 -1.11
C ARG A 20 -13.80 5.00 -1.71
N GLU A 21 -14.42 5.35 -2.83
CA GLU A 21 -15.41 4.49 -3.52
C GLU A 21 -14.77 3.18 -3.99
N ALA A 22 -13.60 3.26 -4.63
CA ALA A 22 -12.87 2.08 -5.10
C ALA A 22 -12.53 1.13 -3.93
N THR A 23 -12.15 1.70 -2.79
CA THR A 23 -11.88 0.94 -1.56
C THR A 23 -13.14 0.27 -1.00
N GLN A 24 -14.29 0.95 -1.03
CA GLN A 24 -15.56 0.38 -0.57
C GLN A 24 -16.00 -0.80 -1.45
N ILE A 25 -15.92 -0.64 -2.77
CA ILE A 25 -16.19 -1.70 -3.73
C ILE A 25 -15.25 -2.88 -3.52
N CYS A 26 -13.94 -2.64 -3.44
CA CYS A 26 -12.95 -3.68 -3.23
C CYS A 26 -13.16 -4.46 -1.91
N ARG A 27 -13.58 -3.78 -0.83
CA ARG A 27 -13.92 -4.44 0.43
C ARG A 27 -15.10 -5.38 0.29
N ALA A 28 -16.16 -4.94 -0.39
CA ALA A 28 -17.33 -5.78 -0.64
C ALA A 28 -16.96 -7.01 -1.48
N LEU A 29 -16.15 -6.82 -2.53
CA LEU A 29 -15.65 -7.91 -3.38
C LEU A 29 -14.83 -8.92 -2.58
N LEU A 30 -13.81 -8.45 -1.84
CA LEU A 30 -12.95 -9.34 -1.06
C LEU A 30 -13.72 -10.08 0.03
N SER A 31 -14.73 -9.45 0.65
CA SER A 31 -15.58 -10.13 1.63
C SER A 31 -16.43 -11.24 0.99
N ALA A 32 -16.98 -10.99 -0.21
CA ALA A 32 -17.76 -12.00 -0.94
C ALA A 32 -16.88 -13.18 -1.39
N ILE A 33 -15.68 -12.88 -1.87
CA ILE A 33 -14.70 -13.88 -2.31
C ILE A 33 -14.18 -14.69 -1.13
N GLU A 34 -13.89 -14.07 0.00
CA GLU A 34 -13.48 -14.76 1.22
C GLU A 34 -14.53 -15.80 1.65
N ALA A 35 -15.81 -15.43 1.62
CA ALA A 35 -16.91 -16.34 1.94
C ALA A 35 -17.02 -17.51 0.95
N ALA A 36 -16.80 -17.28 -0.34
CA ALA A 36 -16.79 -18.33 -1.36
C ALA A 36 -15.57 -19.25 -1.22
N HIS A 37 -14.39 -18.68 -1.02
CA HIS A 37 -13.11 -19.38 -0.85
C HIS A 37 -13.12 -20.26 0.40
N ALA A 38 -13.77 -19.84 1.49
CA ALA A 38 -13.95 -20.65 2.70
C ALA A 38 -14.72 -21.95 2.44
N ARG A 39 -15.47 -22.03 1.34
CA ARG A 39 -16.19 -23.23 0.88
C ARG A 39 -15.44 -23.99 -0.23
N GLY A 40 -14.22 -23.57 -0.55
CA GLY A 40 -13.42 -24.15 -1.64
C GLY A 40 -13.95 -23.81 -3.04
N VAL A 41 -14.72 -22.73 -3.18
CA VAL A 41 -15.33 -22.34 -4.46
C VAL A 41 -14.69 -21.04 -4.95
N ALA A 42 -14.13 -21.07 -6.15
CA ALA A 42 -13.69 -19.87 -6.86
C ALA A 42 -14.89 -19.22 -7.57
N HIS A 43 -14.87 -17.89 -7.67
CA HIS A 43 -15.86 -17.15 -8.44
C HIS A 43 -15.59 -17.23 -9.95
N GLY A 44 -14.33 -17.14 -10.39
CA GLY A 44 -13.88 -17.39 -11.76
C GLY A 44 -14.26 -16.34 -12.82
N ALA A 45 -15.17 -15.43 -12.51
CA ALA A 45 -15.71 -14.45 -13.47
C ALA A 45 -15.70 -13.03 -12.91
N ILE A 46 -14.62 -12.60 -12.27
CA ILE A 46 -14.51 -11.25 -11.71
C ILE A 46 -13.99 -10.28 -12.77
N SER A 47 -14.81 -9.31 -13.15
CA SER A 47 -14.44 -8.20 -14.03
C SER A 47 -15.38 -7.01 -13.79
N PRO A 48 -15.07 -5.81 -14.31
CA PRO A 48 -15.98 -4.67 -14.19
C PRO A 48 -17.38 -4.94 -14.77
N GLN A 49 -17.52 -5.89 -15.70
CA GLN A 49 -18.79 -6.22 -16.36
C GLN A 49 -19.70 -7.10 -15.49
N THR A 50 -19.12 -7.96 -14.66
CA THR A 50 -19.84 -8.89 -13.78
C THR A 50 -20.13 -8.32 -12.39
N ILE A 51 -19.47 -7.20 -12.05
CA ILE A 51 -19.71 -6.46 -10.81
C ILE A 51 -20.87 -5.50 -11.03
N VAL A 52 -21.95 -5.71 -10.28
CA VAL A 52 -23.13 -4.86 -10.28
C VAL A 52 -23.07 -3.93 -9.08
N LEU A 53 -23.39 -2.65 -9.30
CA LEU A 53 -23.53 -1.65 -8.25
C LEU A 53 -25.01 -1.50 -7.91
N GLU A 54 -25.41 -1.92 -6.71
CA GLU A 54 -26.78 -1.79 -6.19
C GLU A 54 -26.74 -0.90 -4.94
N GLN A 55 -27.40 0.27 -4.98
CA GLN A 55 -27.45 1.20 -3.85
C GLN A 55 -26.06 1.57 -3.29
N GLY A 56 -25.04 1.65 -4.15
CA GLY A 56 -23.65 1.92 -3.75
C GLY A 56 -22.89 0.71 -3.17
N ARG A 57 -23.47 -0.49 -3.19
CA ARG A 57 -22.81 -1.76 -2.83
C ARG A 57 -22.45 -2.55 -4.07
N ALA A 58 -21.24 -3.12 -4.09
CA ALA A 58 -20.83 -4.03 -5.13
C ALA A 58 -21.35 -5.44 -4.84
N VAL A 59 -22.08 -5.99 -5.80
CA VAL A 59 -22.59 -7.37 -5.79
C VAL A 59 -21.98 -8.08 -6.99
N LEU A 60 -21.43 -9.26 -6.75
CA LEU A 60 -20.97 -10.13 -7.83
C LEU A 60 -22.15 -10.92 -8.37
N ALA A 61 -22.35 -10.89 -9.70
CA ALA A 61 -23.29 -11.79 -10.35
C ALA A 61 -22.77 -13.22 -10.18
N ALA A 62 -23.54 -14.07 -9.49
CA ALA A 62 -23.11 -15.40 -9.10
C ALA A 62 -23.15 -16.37 -10.28
N ASP A 63 -22.01 -16.98 -10.61
CA ASP A 63 -21.92 -18.21 -11.39
C ASP A 63 -20.71 -18.99 -10.83
N GLY A 64 -20.92 -20.11 -10.14
CA GLY A 64 -19.81 -20.81 -9.48
C GLY A 64 -20.02 -22.31 -9.32
N ALA A 65 -19.33 -23.09 -10.16
CA ALA A 65 -19.01 -24.50 -9.93
C ALA A 65 -17.68 -24.61 -9.15
N PRO A 66 -17.44 -25.69 -8.38
CA PRO A 66 -16.19 -25.88 -7.63
C PRO A 66 -14.98 -25.98 -8.56
N GLN A 67 -13.87 -25.30 -8.20
CA GLN A 67 -12.66 -25.19 -9.03
C GLN A 67 -11.40 -25.35 -8.16
N ALA A 68 -10.26 -25.63 -8.80
CA ALA A 68 -8.96 -25.86 -8.15
C ALA A 68 -8.45 -24.62 -7.37
N THR A 69 -7.51 -24.83 -6.43
CA THR A 69 -6.89 -23.76 -5.62
C THR A 69 -6.29 -22.62 -6.46
N ASP A 70 -5.73 -22.93 -7.64
CA ASP A 70 -5.21 -21.92 -8.55
C ASP A 70 -6.29 -20.92 -9.02
N ALA A 71 -7.55 -21.36 -9.09
CA ALA A 71 -8.68 -20.50 -9.40
C ALA A 71 -8.98 -19.49 -8.28
N LEU A 72 -8.69 -19.83 -7.01
CA LEU A 72 -8.83 -18.90 -5.88
C LEU A 72 -7.80 -17.76 -6.01
N ALA A 73 -6.55 -18.07 -6.35
CA ALA A 73 -5.53 -17.06 -6.60
C ALA A 73 -5.84 -16.21 -7.86
N ALA A 74 -6.51 -16.79 -8.85
CA ALA A 74 -6.98 -16.07 -10.03
C ALA A 74 -8.07 -15.03 -9.66
N ASP A 75 -8.98 -15.34 -8.75
CA ASP A 75 -9.97 -14.38 -8.26
C ASP A 75 -9.31 -13.15 -7.61
N LEU A 76 -8.30 -13.39 -6.76
CA LEU A 76 -7.58 -12.30 -6.09
C LEU A 76 -6.80 -11.42 -7.09
N TYR A 77 -6.24 -12.03 -8.14
CA TYR A 77 -5.65 -11.30 -9.25
C TYR A 77 -6.71 -10.43 -9.97
N ALA A 78 -7.88 -11.00 -10.26
CA ALA A 78 -8.96 -10.28 -10.93
C ALA A 78 -9.54 -9.13 -10.09
N VAL A 79 -9.62 -9.26 -8.77
CA VAL A 79 -9.96 -8.11 -7.91
C VAL A 79 -8.92 -7.01 -8.02
N ALA A 80 -7.64 -7.37 -8.10
CA ALA A 80 -6.56 -6.39 -8.21
C ALA A 80 -6.60 -5.64 -9.54
N THR A 81 -6.93 -6.32 -10.65
CA THR A 81 -7.10 -5.68 -11.96
C THR A 81 -8.28 -4.71 -11.94
N VAL A 82 -9.42 -5.12 -11.36
CA VAL A 82 -10.59 -4.28 -11.16
C VAL A 82 -10.26 -3.04 -10.32
N LEU A 83 -9.54 -3.21 -9.21
CA LEU A 83 -9.17 -2.08 -8.34
C LEU A 83 -8.19 -1.12 -9.03
N TYR A 84 -7.23 -1.65 -9.79
CA TYR A 84 -6.33 -0.84 -10.59
C TYR A 84 -7.10 0.00 -11.61
N GLU A 85 -7.99 -0.63 -12.38
CA GLU A 85 -8.82 0.05 -13.39
C GLU A 85 -9.74 1.08 -12.76
N ALA A 86 -10.37 0.73 -11.65
CA ALA A 86 -11.27 1.61 -10.92
C ALA A 86 -10.60 2.93 -10.50
N VAL A 87 -9.35 2.89 -10.06
CA VAL A 87 -8.67 4.08 -9.53
C VAL A 87 -7.85 4.81 -10.60
N SER A 88 -7.28 4.08 -11.56
CA SER A 88 -6.44 4.67 -12.62
C SER A 88 -7.24 5.11 -13.85
N GLY A 89 -8.44 4.56 -14.05
CA GLY A 89 -9.23 4.69 -15.27
C GLY A 89 -8.66 3.92 -16.45
N ARG A 90 -7.68 3.03 -16.24
CA ARG A 90 -7.01 2.28 -17.30
C ARG A 90 -7.15 0.77 -17.06
N PRO A 91 -7.50 -0.03 -18.08
CA PRO A 91 -7.54 -1.48 -17.92
C PRO A 91 -6.14 -2.02 -17.63
N TRP A 92 -6.07 -3.07 -16.83
CA TRP A 92 -4.82 -3.78 -16.61
C TRP A 92 -4.53 -4.74 -17.77
N SER A 93 -3.34 -4.62 -18.37
CA SER A 93 -2.90 -5.54 -19.42
C SER A 93 -2.32 -6.82 -18.83
N ALA A 94 -2.93 -7.96 -19.16
CA ALA A 94 -2.43 -9.26 -18.72
C ALA A 94 -0.99 -9.49 -19.22
N GLY A 95 -0.14 -10.07 -18.37
CA GLY A 95 1.27 -10.31 -18.67
C GLY A 95 2.20 -9.11 -18.46
N THR A 96 1.67 -7.89 -18.22
CA THR A 96 2.50 -6.74 -17.87
C THR A 96 3.14 -6.93 -16.49
N ALA A 97 4.45 -6.75 -16.41
CA ALA A 97 5.16 -6.75 -15.14
C ALA A 97 4.78 -5.48 -14.33
N PRO A 98 4.42 -5.60 -13.03
CA PRO A 98 4.08 -4.45 -12.20
C PRO A 98 5.14 -3.35 -12.12
N ALA A 99 6.41 -3.69 -12.35
CA ALA A 99 7.50 -2.72 -12.40
C ALA A 99 7.44 -1.79 -13.64
N ALA A 100 6.86 -2.26 -14.74
CA ALA A 100 6.77 -1.54 -16.02
C ALA A 100 5.40 -0.86 -16.23
N ALA A 101 4.44 -1.06 -15.33
CA ALA A 101 3.10 -0.49 -15.43
C ALA A 101 3.06 1.00 -15.05
N ASP A 102 2.10 1.74 -15.61
CA ASP A 102 1.82 3.14 -15.25
C ASP A 102 0.95 3.24 -13.99
N TRP A 103 1.54 3.70 -12.90
CA TRP A 103 0.87 3.86 -11.60
C TRP A 103 0.29 5.26 -11.35
N SER A 104 0.27 6.14 -12.37
CA SER A 104 -0.25 7.50 -12.25
C SER A 104 -1.73 7.50 -11.84
N GLY A 105 -2.09 8.30 -10.83
CA GLY A 105 -3.45 8.32 -10.26
C GLY A 105 -3.73 7.24 -9.22
N VAL A 106 -2.87 6.22 -9.05
CA VAL A 106 -3.02 5.21 -8.01
C VAL A 106 -2.32 5.67 -6.72
N PRO A 107 -3.00 5.76 -5.56
CA PRO A 107 -2.39 6.10 -4.28
C PRO A 107 -1.22 5.17 -3.92
N ARG A 108 -0.12 5.74 -3.39
CA ARG A 108 1.10 4.98 -3.03
C ARG A 108 0.83 3.79 -2.11
N GLN A 109 -0.15 3.90 -1.20
CA GLN A 109 -0.53 2.78 -0.34
C GLN A 109 -1.04 1.60 -1.18
N LEU A 110 -1.95 1.85 -2.12
CA LEU A 110 -2.53 0.83 -3.00
C LEU A 110 -1.49 0.22 -3.95
N GLN A 111 -0.58 1.04 -4.50
CA GLN A 111 0.46 0.56 -5.43
C GLN A 111 1.26 -0.61 -4.86
N ARG A 112 1.70 -0.53 -3.59
CA ARG A 112 2.51 -1.58 -2.97
C ARG A 112 1.77 -2.92 -2.89
N VAL A 113 0.48 -2.87 -2.54
CA VAL A 113 -0.35 -4.07 -2.38
C VAL A 113 -0.72 -4.65 -3.75
N LEU A 114 -1.11 -3.77 -4.70
CA LEU A 114 -1.45 -4.14 -6.06
C LEU A 114 -0.27 -4.73 -6.83
N ARG A 115 0.95 -4.23 -6.63
CA ARG A 115 2.16 -4.80 -7.26
C ARG A 115 2.38 -6.27 -6.92
N ARG A 116 2.02 -6.69 -5.70
CA ARG A 116 2.08 -8.10 -5.31
C ARG A 116 0.92 -8.89 -5.92
N ALA A 117 -0.30 -8.36 -5.82
CA ALA A 117 -1.49 -9.02 -6.33
C ALA A 117 -1.45 -9.25 -7.86
N LEU A 118 -0.88 -8.29 -8.59
CA LEU A 118 -0.73 -8.29 -10.05
C LEU A 118 0.55 -8.96 -10.54
N SER A 119 1.21 -9.77 -9.71
CA SER A 119 2.40 -10.50 -10.14
C SER A 119 2.04 -11.50 -11.25
N PRO A 120 2.82 -11.61 -12.34
CA PRO A 120 2.59 -12.61 -13.37
C PRO A 120 2.62 -14.04 -12.81
N ALA A 121 3.48 -14.29 -11.81
CA ALA A 121 3.63 -15.57 -11.15
C ALA A 121 2.58 -15.77 -10.03
N PRO A 122 1.66 -16.75 -10.13
CA PRO A 122 0.58 -16.97 -9.15
C PRO A 122 1.08 -17.15 -7.72
N GLU A 123 2.18 -17.85 -7.53
CA GLU A 123 2.76 -18.16 -6.22
C GLU A 123 3.25 -16.92 -5.47
N LYS A 124 3.56 -15.83 -6.20
CA LYS A 124 3.99 -14.55 -5.60
C LYS A 124 2.82 -13.69 -5.14
N ARG A 125 1.60 -14.02 -5.55
CA ARG A 125 0.37 -13.26 -5.24
C ARG A 125 -0.05 -13.48 -3.79
N TRP A 126 -1.21 -12.93 -3.43
CA TRP A 126 -1.85 -13.20 -2.14
C TRP A 126 -2.45 -14.60 -2.19
N GLN A 127 -2.25 -15.38 -1.12
CA GLN A 127 -2.74 -16.76 -1.02
C GLN A 127 -4.19 -16.83 -0.53
N ASP A 128 -4.63 -15.79 0.19
CA ASP A 128 -5.97 -15.72 0.75
C ASP A 128 -6.50 -14.28 0.73
N ALA A 129 -7.84 -14.17 0.63
CA ALA A 129 -8.56 -12.90 0.59
C ALA A 129 -8.33 -12.06 1.86
N ALA A 130 -8.25 -12.70 3.04
CA ALA A 130 -8.06 -12.03 4.32
C ALA A 130 -6.70 -11.33 4.44
N ALA A 131 -5.63 -11.94 3.93
CA ALA A 131 -4.29 -11.35 3.88
C ALA A 131 -4.24 -10.17 2.90
N PHE A 132 -4.88 -10.30 1.74
CA PHE A 132 -5.01 -9.19 0.80
C PHE A 132 -5.79 -8.02 1.44
N GLN A 133 -6.89 -8.33 2.12
CA GLN A 133 -7.71 -7.40 2.88
C GLN A 133 -6.88 -6.65 3.95
N ARG A 134 -6.19 -7.38 4.82
CA ARG A 134 -5.31 -6.75 5.83
C ARG A 134 -4.25 -5.85 5.19
N ALA A 135 -3.65 -6.26 4.08
CA ALA A 135 -2.63 -5.46 3.41
C ALA A 135 -3.17 -4.13 2.85
N LEU A 136 -4.43 -4.10 2.39
CA LEU A 136 -5.10 -2.90 1.91
C LEU A 136 -5.52 -1.94 3.03
N TRP A 137 -5.98 -2.49 4.17
CA TRP A 137 -6.70 -1.70 5.18
C TRP A 137 -6.00 -1.50 6.51
N VAL A 138 -4.87 -2.15 6.77
CA VAL A 138 -4.07 -1.82 7.96
C VAL A 138 -3.58 -0.37 7.80
N PRO A 139 -4.04 0.57 8.66
CA PRO A 139 -3.46 1.90 8.71
C PRO A 139 -2.01 1.72 9.17
N ARG A 140 -1.06 1.78 8.24
CA ARG A 140 0.34 1.86 8.65
C ARG A 140 0.51 3.21 9.33
N PRO A 141 1.05 3.27 10.57
CA PRO A 141 1.31 4.54 11.21
C PRO A 141 2.10 5.40 10.22
N GLN A 142 1.52 6.55 9.89
CA GLN A 142 2.20 7.60 9.14
C GLN A 142 3.48 7.86 9.94
N HIS A 143 4.65 7.74 9.30
CA HIS A 143 5.96 7.79 9.98
C HIS A 143 5.89 8.70 11.20
N PRO A 144 5.96 8.17 12.43
CA PRO A 144 5.91 9.03 13.60
C PRO A 144 7.03 10.04 13.38
N ILE A 145 6.73 11.33 13.46
CA ILE A 145 7.73 12.39 13.30
C ILE A 145 8.77 12.33 14.44
N TRP A 146 8.45 11.55 15.48
CA TRP A 146 9.21 11.36 16.70
C TRP A 146 10.68 10.93 16.54
N PRO A 147 11.09 10.03 15.62
CA PRO A 147 12.51 9.73 15.39
C PRO A 147 13.26 10.96 14.87
N ALA A 148 12.64 11.79 14.02
CA ALA A 148 13.24 13.03 13.55
C ALA A 148 13.34 14.07 14.70
N LEU A 149 12.30 14.17 15.54
CA LEU A 149 12.33 15.01 16.73
C LEU A 149 13.40 14.56 17.73
N VAL A 150 13.59 13.25 17.94
CA VAL A 150 14.65 12.69 18.79
C VAL A 150 16.03 13.03 18.24
N VAL A 151 16.26 12.90 16.93
CA VAL A 151 17.54 13.29 16.31
C VAL A 151 17.79 14.79 16.45
N ILE A 152 16.76 15.63 16.23
CA ILE A 152 16.86 17.08 16.40
C ILE A 152 17.19 17.42 17.86
N LEU A 153 16.53 16.79 18.83
CA LEU A 153 16.78 17.01 20.26
C LEU A 153 18.20 16.55 20.67
N ILE A 154 18.66 15.41 20.18
CA ILE A 154 20.04 14.93 20.42
C ILE A 154 21.05 15.92 19.82
N ALA A 155 20.85 16.35 18.57
CA ALA A 155 21.73 17.32 17.92
C ALA A 155 21.75 18.66 18.68
N ALA A 156 20.58 19.16 19.11
CA ALA A 156 20.47 20.37 19.91
C ALA A 156 21.19 20.23 21.26
N ALA A 157 21.08 19.09 21.93
CA ALA A 157 21.79 18.81 23.18
C ALA A 157 23.32 18.77 22.99
N ILE A 158 23.81 18.17 21.89
CA ILE A 158 25.25 18.15 21.57
C ILE A 158 25.76 19.57 21.29
N ILE A 159 25.03 20.37 20.52
CA ILE A 159 25.38 21.76 20.21
C ILE A 159 25.40 22.60 21.49
N ALA A 160 24.37 22.46 22.35
CA ALA A 160 24.30 23.14 23.63
C ALA A 160 25.48 22.74 24.54
N MET A 161 25.79 21.44 24.63
CA MET A 161 26.94 20.93 25.39
C MET A 161 28.26 21.50 24.89
N ALA A 162 28.50 21.49 23.57
CA ALA A 162 29.72 22.04 22.98
C ALA A 162 29.84 23.57 23.18
N ALA A 163 28.72 24.29 23.12
CA ALA A 163 28.67 25.72 23.39
C ALA A 163 28.90 26.03 24.88
N PHE A 164 28.46 25.17 25.80
CA PHE A 164 28.69 25.28 27.24
C PHE A 164 30.07 24.80 27.69
N CYS A 165 30.74 23.93 26.93
CA CYS A 165 32.12 23.51 27.20
C CYS A 165 33.16 24.62 26.88
N LYS A 166 32.90 25.48 25.89
CA LYS A 166 33.80 26.60 25.55
C LYS A 166 34.04 27.63 26.66
N PRO A 167 33.03 28.08 27.44
CA PRO A 167 33.24 29.04 28.53
C PRO A 167 33.84 28.44 29.81
N LEU A 168 33.99 27.11 29.92
CA LEU A 168 34.51 26.44 31.12
C LEU A 168 36.05 26.35 31.19
N GLY A 169 36.78 26.96 30.25
CA GLY A 169 38.23 27.17 30.41
C GLY A 169 39.07 25.89 30.41
N LEU A 170 38.59 24.78 29.83
CA LEU A 170 39.40 23.58 29.55
C LEU A 170 40.30 23.80 28.32
N CYS A 171 41.02 24.92 28.29
CA CYS A 171 42.20 25.05 27.47
C CYS A 171 43.29 24.23 28.16
N TRP A 172 43.69 23.14 27.53
CA TRP A 172 44.91 22.42 27.86
C TRP A 172 46.07 23.42 27.90
N GLU A 173 46.49 23.78 29.11
CA GLU A 173 47.57 24.72 29.35
C GLU A 173 48.87 24.05 28.88
N ARG A 174 49.37 24.51 27.73
CA ARG A 174 50.64 24.04 27.19
C ARG A 174 51.73 24.58 28.12
N THR A 175 52.21 23.74 29.03
CA THR A 175 53.35 24.07 29.89
C THR A 175 54.54 24.38 28.99
N GLU A 176 54.90 25.64 28.88
CA GLU A 176 56.16 26.07 28.28
C GLU A 176 57.30 25.50 29.14
N THR A 177 58.09 24.60 28.56
CA THR A 177 59.31 24.09 29.20
C THR A 177 60.31 25.24 29.35
N PRO A 178 60.80 25.57 30.56
CA PRO A 178 61.76 26.64 30.73
C PRO A 178 63.10 26.24 30.08
N ALA A 179 63.68 27.19 29.33
CA ALA A 179 64.98 27.04 28.70
C ALA A 179 66.09 26.83 29.74
N PRO A 180 67.10 25.96 29.49
CA PRO A 180 68.21 25.79 30.42
C PRO A 180 69.05 27.07 30.48
N SER A 181 69.08 27.70 31.66
CA SER A 181 70.00 28.78 32.00
C SER A 181 71.43 28.27 31.91
N GLY A 182 72.24 28.93 31.09
CA GLY A 182 73.65 28.64 30.97
C GLY A 182 74.41 28.74 32.31
N THR A 183 75.41 27.89 32.45
CA THR A 183 76.51 28.07 33.39
C THR A 183 77.82 28.17 32.62
N ARG A 184 78.62 29.13 33.10
CA ARG A 184 79.95 29.60 32.69
C ARG A 184 80.96 28.52 32.34
#